data_AF-A0A5D4NM91-F1
#
_entry.id   AF-A0A5D4NM91-F1
#
_cell.length_a   1.000
_cell.length_b   1.000
_cell.length_c   1.000
_cell.angle_alpha   90.00
_cell.angle_beta   90.00
_cell.angle_gamma   90.00
#
_symmetry.space_group_name_H-M   'P 1'
#
loop_
_entity.id
_entity.type
_entity.pdbx_description
1 polymer ?
#
loop_
_entity_poly.entity_id
_entity_poly.type
_entity_poly.pdbx_seq_one_letter_code
_entity_poly.pdbx_strand_id
1 'polypeptide(L)'
;MRFLVLLTPSTNWRKEVHFHNQPFMPEHAVYVQEQYNKGNIILAGPFEDLTGGAIVIDVENEDDLLKFIENDPTVKNGIFKYELKRWGEGMSKFENRNPNFGQDYIEFKHKRQKELGII
;
A
#
# COMPACT_ATOMS: atom_id res chain seq x y z
N MET A 1 0.51 9.55 -8.77
CA MET A 1 1.16 9.53 -7.44
C MET A 1 0.99 8.15 -6.84
N ARG A 2 2.04 7.57 -6.26
CA ARG A 2 1.99 6.22 -5.73
C ARG A 2 1.66 6.18 -4.24
N PHE A 3 0.82 5.23 -3.84
CA PHE A 3 0.44 5.00 -2.46
C PHE A 3 0.52 3.52 -2.10
N LEU A 4 0.91 3.27 -0.85
CA LEU A 4 0.71 2.00 -0.17
C LEU A 4 -0.57 2.11 0.68
N VAL A 5 -1.50 1.20 0.44
CA VAL A 5 -2.70 1.00 1.24
C VAL A 5 -2.50 -0.27 2.05
N LEU A 6 -2.61 -0.16 3.37
CA LEU A 6 -2.59 -1.31 4.27
C LEU A 6 -4.01 -1.56 4.76
N LEU A 7 -4.51 -2.77 4.57
CA LEU A 7 -5.81 -3.22 5.06
C LEU A 7 -5.60 -4.13 6.26
N THR A 8 -6.28 -3.86 7.37
CA THR A 8 -6.25 -4.69 8.59
C THR A 8 -7.66 -4.90 9.13
N PRO A 9 -7.93 -6.00 9.84
CA PRO A 9 -9.23 -6.28 10.46
C PRO A 9 -9.80 -5.08 11.21
N SER A 10 -11.11 -4.85 11.02
CA SER A 10 -11.89 -3.83 11.71
C SER A 10 -13.04 -4.47 12.51
N THR A 11 -13.98 -3.65 12.96
CA THR A 11 -15.00 -4.01 13.95
C THR A 11 -15.89 -5.18 13.54
N ASN A 12 -16.16 -5.36 12.25
CA ASN A 12 -17.04 -6.42 11.74
C ASN A 12 -16.27 -7.66 11.24
N TRP A 13 -14.96 -7.72 11.46
CA TRP A 13 -14.16 -8.90 11.15
C TRP A 13 -14.60 -10.12 11.97
N ARG A 14 -14.74 -11.28 11.32
CA ARG A 14 -15.14 -12.52 11.98
C ARG A 14 -13.95 -13.43 12.20
N LYS A 15 -13.46 -13.54 13.44
CA LYS A 15 -12.25 -14.30 13.78
C LYS A 15 -12.28 -15.77 13.34
N GLU A 16 -13.46 -16.40 13.40
CA GLU A 16 -13.64 -17.82 13.03
C GLU A 16 -13.80 -18.05 11.52
N VAL A 17 -13.81 -16.98 10.71
CA VAL A 17 -14.01 -17.06 9.27
C VAL A 17 -12.67 -16.93 8.56
N HIS A 18 -12.39 -17.85 7.64
CA HIS A 18 -11.21 -17.79 6.80
C HIS A 18 -11.15 -16.47 6.00
N PHE A 19 -9.96 -15.91 5.82
CA PHE A 19 -9.73 -14.59 5.20
C PHE A 19 -10.55 -14.37 3.92
N HIS A 20 -10.44 -15.27 2.93
CA HIS A 20 -11.14 -15.14 1.65
C HIS A 20 -12.67 -15.30 1.74
N ASN A 21 -13.18 -15.79 2.87
CA ASN A 21 -14.62 -15.99 3.10
C ASN A 21 -15.23 -14.93 4.02
N GLN A 22 -14.47 -13.89 4.40
CA GLN A 22 -15.00 -12.80 5.19
C GLN A 22 -16.16 -12.11 4.45
N PRO A 23 -17.13 -11.52 5.17
CA PRO A 23 -18.21 -10.79 4.52
C PRO A 23 -17.65 -9.75 3.53
N PHE A 24 -18.29 -9.62 2.37
CA PHE A 24 -17.93 -8.66 1.31
C PHE A 24 -16.57 -8.90 0.61
N MET A 25 -15.85 -9.98 0.93
CA MET A 25 -14.56 -10.28 0.27
C MET A 25 -14.66 -10.59 -1.23
N PRO A 26 -15.67 -11.34 -1.72
CA PRO A 26 -15.84 -11.53 -3.16
C PRO A 26 -16.01 -10.20 -3.91
N GLU A 27 -16.80 -9.27 -3.37
CA GLU A 27 -17.04 -7.95 -3.93
C GLU A 27 -15.78 -7.08 -3.89
N HIS A 28 -15.02 -7.13 -2.79
CA HIS A 28 -13.70 -6.50 -2.72
C HIS A 28 -12.75 -7.04 -3.79
N ALA A 29 -12.69 -8.36 -3.97
CA ALA A 29 -11.81 -8.96 -4.97
C ALA A 29 -12.16 -8.48 -6.40
N VAL A 30 -13.44 -8.42 -6.76
CA VAL A 30 -13.90 -7.87 -8.04
C VAL A 30 -13.56 -6.38 -8.16
N TYR A 31 -13.82 -5.60 -7.11
CA TYR A 31 -13.57 -4.16 -7.09
C TYR A 31 -12.07 -3.82 -7.28
N VAL A 32 -11.19 -4.54 -6.60
CA VAL A 32 -9.73 -4.43 -6.76
C VAL A 32 -9.32 -4.87 -8.17
N GLN A 33 -9.88 -5.97 -8.69
CA GLN A 33 -9.58 -6.44 -10.06
C GLN A 33 -9.96 -5.41 -11.13
N GLU A 34 -11.07 -4.68 -10.97
CA GLU A 34 -11.45 -3.62 -11.92
C GLU A 34 -10.41 -2.49 -11.96
N GLN A 35 -9.87 -2.09 -10.81
CA GLN A 35 -8.85 -1.05 -10.74
C GLN A 35 -7.49 -1.52 -11.25
N TYR A 36 -7.16 -2.80 -11.03
CA TYR A 36 -6.03 -3.45 -11.66
C TYR A 36 -6.14 -3.44 -13.19
N ASN A 37 -7.30 -3.80 -13.74
CA ASN A 37 -7.53 -3.81 -15.19
C ASN A 37 -7.44 -2.40 -15.81
N LYS A 38 -7.71 -1.35 -15.03
CA LYS A 38 -7.54 0.06 -15.45
C LYS A 38 -6.08 0.54 -15.39
N GLY A 39 -5.17 -0.27 -14.83
CA GLY A 39 -3.76 0.07 -14.65
C GLY A 39 -3.48 0.92 -13.40
N ASN A 40 -4.48 1.15 -12.53
CA ASN A 40 -4.29 1.93 -11.31
C ASN A 40 -3.54 1.13 -10.24
N ILE A 41 -3.82 -0.18 -10.12
CA ILE A 41 -3.16 -1.03 -9.14
C ILE A 41 -1.90 -1.66 -9.75
N ILE A 42 -0.77 -1.46 -9.07
CA ILE A 42 0.54 -1.99 -9.45
C ILE A 42 0.78 -3.36 -8.82
N LEU A 43 0.44 -3.51 -7.53
CA LEU A 43 0.55 -4.75 -6.77
C LEU A 43 -0.60 -4.83 -5.76
N ALA A 44 -1.17 -6.00 -5.56
CA ALA A 44 -2.16 -6.23 -4.50
C ALA A 44 -2.12 -7.68 -4.02
N GLY A 45 -2.39 -7.90 -2.74
CA GLY A 45 -2.51 -9.24 -2.18
C GLY A 45 -2.67 -9.27 -0.66
N PRO A 46 -3.10 -10.42 -0.12
CA PRO A 46 -3.10 -10.64 1.33
C PRO A 46 -1.66 -10.75 1.86
N PHE A 47 -1.48 -10.47 3.15
CA PHE A 47 -0.28 -10.92 3.86
C PHE A 47 -0.31 -12.44 4.00
N GLU A 48 0.85 -13.09 3.98
CA GLU A 48 0.93 -14.56 4.08
C GLU A 48 0.36 -15.11 5.39
N ASP A 49 0.40 -14.33 6.47
CA ASP A 49 -0.19 -14.65 7.76
C ASP A 49 -1.71 -14.37 7.84
N LEU A 50 -2.30 -13.88 6.74
CA LEU A 50 -3.72 -13.54 6.60
C LEU A 50 -4.22 -12.50 7.63
N THR A 51 -3.32 -11.69 8.19
CA THR A 51 -3.68 -10.62 9.14
C THR A 51 -4.19 -9.35 8.45
N GLY A 52 -4.30 -9.38 7.11
CA GLY A 52 -4.68 -8.23 6.31
C GLY A 52 -4.21 -8.36 4.87
N GLY A 53 -4.03 -7.23 4.22
CA GLY A 53 -3.46 -7.16 2.87
C GLY A 53 -2.89 -5.80 2.55
N ALA A 54 -2.23 -5.71 1.40
CA ALA A 54 -1.67 -4.46 0.90
C ALA A 54 -2.05 -4.24 -0.56
N ILE A 55 -2.19 -2.98 -0.93
CA ILE A 55 -2.37 -2.52 -2.31
C ILE A 55 -1.39 -1.39 -2.57
N VAL A 56 -0.65 -1.50 -3.68
CA VAL A 56 0.15 -0.44 -4.27
C VAL A 56 -0.64 0.13 -5.43
N ILE A 57 -1.01 1.39 -5.34
CA ILE A 57 -1.91 2.06 -6.29
C ILE A 57 -1.33 3.40 -6.74
N ASP A 58 -1.46 3.69 -8.04
CA ASP A 58 -1.21 5.00 -8.62
C ASP A 58 -2.53 5.74 -8.83
N VAL A 59 -2.59 6.98 -8.34
CA VAL A 59 -3.74 7.90 -8.46
C VAL A 59 -3.31 9.28 -8.94
N GLU A 60 -4.21 10.05 -9.55
CA GLU A 60 -3.92 11.42 -9.99
C GLU A 60 -3.79 12.39 -8.80
N ASN A 61 -4.67 12.27 -7.82
CA ASN A 61 -4.75 13.10 -6.61
C ASN A 61 -5.18 12.27 -5.39
N GLU A 62 -5.08 12.84 -4.18
CA GLU A 62 -5.45 12.15 -2.94
C GLU A 62 -6.95 11.88 -2.81
N ASP A 63 -7.80 12.74 -3.38
CA ASP A 63 -9.25 12.55 -3.35
C ASP A 63 -9.68 11.27 -4.10
N ASP A 64 -8.99 10.93 -5.19
CA ASP A 64 -9.25 9.70 -5.94
C ASP A 64 -8.83 8.45 -5.16
N LEU A 65 -7.76 8.53 -4.37
CA LEU A 65 -7.38 7.46 -3.44
C LEU A 65 -8.43 7.28 -2.33
N LEU A 66 -8.89 8.38 -1.74
CA LEU A 66 -9.92 8.36 -0.71
C LEU A 66 -11.21 7.78 -1.27
N LYS A 67 -11.65 8.23 -2.45
CA LYS A 67 -12.81 7.63 -3.14
C LYS A 67 -12.59 6.15 -3.40
N PHE A 68 -11.41 5.72 -3.85
CA PHE A 68 -11.14 4.31 -4.08
C PHE A 68 -11.32 3.49 -2.79
N ILE A 69 -10.66 3.89 -1.70
CA ILE A 69 -10.63 3.11 -0.47
C ILE A 69 -11.94 3.17 0.31
N GLU A 70 -12.60 4.32 0.33
CA GLU A 70 -13.92 4.48 0.97
C GLU A 70 -15.05 3.82 0.15
N ASN A 71 -14.82 3.49 -1.13
CA ASN A 71 -15.76 2.73 -1.93
C ASN A 71 -15.55 1.22 -1.91
N ASP A 72 -14.44 0.73 -1.33
CA ASP A 72 -14.19 -0.69 -1.16
C ASP A 72 -15.28 -1.35 -0.31
N PRO A 73 -15.95 -2.41 -0.80
CA PRO A 73 -17.00 -3.12 -0.05
C PRO A 73 -16.59 -3.56 1.35
N THR A 74 -15.35 -4.00 1.55
CA THR A 74 -14.86 -4.46 2.85
C THR A 74 -14.59 -3.30 3.81
N VAL A 75 -14.17 -2.14 3.31
CA VAL A 75 -13.97 -0.94 4.13
C VAL A 75 -15.31 -0.32 4.51
N LYS A 76 -16.21 -0.13 3.54
CA LYS A 76 -17.56 0.41 3.76
C LYS A 76 -18.33 -0.34 4.83
N ASN A 77 -18.18 -1.66 4.85
CA ASN A 77 -18.90 -2.53 5.79
C ASN A 77 -18.09 -2.86 7.05
N GLY A 78 -16.97 -2.18 7.30
CA GLY A 78 -16.18 -2.30 8.54
C GLY A 78 -15.49 -3.66 8.72
N ILE A 79 -15.21 -4.38 7.63
CA ILE A 79 -14.47 -5.63 7.63
C ILE A 79 -12.98 -5.32 7.72
N PHE A 80 -12.51 -4.38 6.90
CA PHE A 80 -11.19 -3.80 6.99
C PHE A 80 -11.25 -2.33 7.42
N LYS A 81 -10.20 -1.91 8.11
CA LYS A 81 -9.78 -0.51 8.23
C LYS A 81 -8.51 -0.34 7.42
N TYR A 82 -8.17 0.89 7.08
CA TYR A 82 -7.05 1.18 6.20
C TYR A 82 -6.06 2.18 6.81
N GLU A 83 -4.83 2.08 6.33
CA GLU A 83 -3.81 3.13 6.46
C GLU A 83 -3.27 3.48 5.06
N LEU A 84 -3.15 4.78 4.79
CA LEU A 84 -2.64 5.29 3.52
C LEU A 84 -1.27 5.92 3.73
N LYS A 85 -0.29 5.47 2.94
CA LYS A 85 1.04 6.09 2.90
C LYS A 85 1.38 6.49 1.48
N ARG A 86 1.63 7.78 1.26
CA ARG A 86 2.22 8.25 0.02
C ARG A 86 3.61 7.62 -0.11
N TRP A 87 3.84 6.90 -1.20
CA TRP A 87 5.09 6.19 -1.41
C TRP A 87 5.90 6.91 -2.48
N GLY A 88 7.05 7.46 -2.09
CA GLY A 88 8.05 7.94 -3.03
C GLY A 88 9.03 6.81 -3.31
N GLU A 89 8.77 5.98 -4.32
CA GLU A 89 9.64 4.87 -4.65
C GLU A 89 11.02 5.37 -5.12
N GLY A 90 12.01 5.28 -4.24
CA GLY A 90 13.41 5.61 -4.56
C GLY A 90 14.11 4.52 -5.36
N MET A 91 13.60 3.29 -5.34
CA MET A 91 14.16 2.12 -6.02
C MET A 91 13.03 1.25 -6.57
N SER A 92 13.12 0.85 -7.84
CA SER A 92 12.17 -0.09 -8.45
C SER A 92 12.80 -0.76 -9.68
N LYS A 93 12.80 -2.09 -9.71
CA LYS A 93 13.21 -2.85 -10.91
C LYS A 93 12.19 -2.75 -12.05
N PHE A 94 10.90 -2.67 -11.72
CA PHE A 94 9.82 -2.54 -12.70
C PHE A 94 9.81 -1.18 -13.39
N GLU A 95 10.20 -0.13 -12.67
CA GLU A 95 10.25 1.25 -13.19
C GLU A 95 11.67 1.66 -13.62
N ASN A 96 12.61 0.72 -13.63
CA ASN A 96 14.04 0.96 -13.88
C ASN A 96 14.62 2.14 -13.07
N ARG A 97 14.20 2.30 -11.81
CA ARG A 97 14.72 3.31 -10.88
C ARG A 97 15.78 2.69 -9.97
N ASN A 98 17.00 3.17 -10.11
CA ASN A 98 18.11 2.74 -9.27
C ASN A 98 18.99 3.95 -8.94
N PRO A 99 19.04 4.39 -7.67
CA PRO A 99 19.86 5.51 -7.24
C PRO A 99 21.34 5.13 -7.17
N ASN A 100 21.70 3.84 -7.29
CA ASN A 100 23.07 3.33 -7.24
C ASN A 100 23.84 3.81 -6.00
N PHE A 101 23.22 3.77 -4.82
CA PHE A 101 23.87 4.15 -3.58
C PHE A 101 25.15 3.32 -3.36
N GLY A 102 26.28 4.02 -3.22
CA GLY A 102 27.60 3.42 -3.02
C GLY A 102 28.36 4.09 -1.87
N GLN A 103 29.66 3.80 -1.82
CA GLN A 103 30.56 4.32 -0.78
C GLN A 103 30.66 5.86 -0.79
N ASP A 104 30.60 6.46 -1.98
CA ASP A 104 30.55 7.90 -2.20
C ASP A 104 29.33 8.56 -1.52
N TYR A 105 28.16 7.93 -1.61
CA TYR A 105 26.95 8.41 -0.94
C TYR A 105 27.09 8.36 0.59
N ILE A 106 27.70 7.30 1.12
CA ILE A 106 27.96 7.16 2.55
C ILE A 106 28.88 8.28 3.04
N GLU A 107 29.99 8.52 2.35
CA GLU A 107 30.95 9.57 2.69
C GLU A 107 30.30 10.96 2.67
N PHE A 108 29.51 11.24 1.63
CA PHE A 108 28.73 12.48 1.54
C PHE A 108 27.76 12.66 2.72
N LYS A 109 27.00 11.61 3.06
CA LYS A 109 26.03 11.68 4.17
C LYS A 109 26.69 11.76 5.53
N HIS A 110 27.78 11.04 5.77
CA HIS A 110 28.53 11.13 7.02
C HIS A 110 29.17 12.51 7.21
N LYS A 111 29.72 13.13 6.15
CA LYS A 111 30.19 14.51 6.21
C LYS A 111 29.05 15.45 6.66
N ARG A 112 27.88 15.34 6.04
CA ARG A 112 26.71 16.14 6.39
C ARG A 112 26.22 15.89 7.81
N GLN A 113 26.23 14.64 8.28
CA GLN A 113 25.81 14.29 9.63
C GLN A 113 26.76 14.84 10.70
N LYS A 114 28.08 14.85 10.44
CA LYS A 114 29.08 15.49 11.31
C LYS A 114 28.88 16.99 11.41
N GLU A 115 28.63 17.67 10.27
CA GLU A 115 28.29 19.09 10.25
C GLU A 115 27.02 19.42 11.04
N LEU A 116 26.11 18.46 11.20
CA LEU A 116 24.89 18.58 11.99
C LEU A 116 25.03 18.10 13.45
N GLY A 117 26.17 17.54 13.85
CA GLY A 117 26.37 16.95 15.18
C GLY A 117 25.50 15.71 15.46
N ILE A 118 25.06 15.00 14.43
CA ILE A 118 24.32 13.73 14.57
C ILE A 118 25.27 12.58 14.91
N ILE A 119 26.47 12.60 14.30
CA ILE A 119 27.61 11.70 14.57
C ILE A 119 28.90 12.52 14.67
#